data_AF-A0A947X6X7-F1
#
_entry.id   AF-A0A947X6X7-F1
#
_cell.length_a   1.000
_cell.length_b   1.000
_cell.length_c   1.000
_cell.angle_alpha   90.00
_cell.angle_beta   90.00
_cell.angle_gamma   90.00
#
_symmetry.space_group_name_H-M   'P 1'
#
loop_
_entity.id
_entity.type
_entity.pdbx_description
1 polymer ?
#
loop_
_entity_poly.entity_id
_entity_poly.type
_entity_poly.pdbx_seq_one_letter_code
_entity_poly.pdbx_strand_id
1 'polypeptide(L)'
;MLLEAAASEAIGAAWCERVDLEARRPGEIHADLILGKAAELAFSPIGRDQLMSLALEKGVRDAGSPEPLLETSALPVERPVIAKRVFRHAPHRTSETEALVVRIEERIARRLGRDTRYHLLPQRMRQEAALQEILWNHPAIPAGDDVRLAMLCSVPKLLERVEALSGDWPWRLLTRWLAPFVGRGAS
;
A
#
# COMPACT_ATOMS: atom_id res chain seq x y z
N MET A 1 7.97 5.85 -12.27
CA MET A 1 8.50 6.78 -11.26
C MET A 1 7.98 6.55 -9.84
N LEU A 2 6.68 6.68 -9.51
CA LEU A 2 6.21 6.52 -8.10
C LEU A 2 6.50 5.12 -7.52
N LEU A 3 6.11 4.06 -8.22
CA LEU A 3 6.30 2.69 -7.76
C LEU A 3 7.79 2.34 -7.62
N GLU A 4 8.61 2.72 -8.59
CA GLU A 4 10.07 2.51 -8.56
C GLU A 4 10.72 3.24 -7.38
N ALA A 5 10.33 4.49 -7.12
CA ALA A 5 10.81 5.24 -5.97
C ALA A 5 10.40 4.56 -4.65
N ALA A 6 9.14 4.13 -4.53
CA ALA A 6 8.66 3.40 -3.34
C ALA A 6 9.36 2.05 -3.16
N ALA A 7 9.64 1.33 -4.25
CA ALA A 7 10.38 0.08 -4.23
C ALA A 7 11.85 0.29 -3.81
N SER A 8 12.50 1.33 -4.33
CA SER A 8 13.85 1.72 -3.94
C SER A 8 13.92 2.14 -2.46
N GLU A 9 12.96 2.93 -1.99
CA GLU A 9 12.80 3.26 -0.55
C GLU A 9 12.66 1.99 0.30
N ALA A 10 11.85 1.03 -0.14
CA ALA A 10 11.64 -0.23 0.56
C ALA A 10 12.90 -1.12 0.60
N ILE A 11 13.66 -1.20 -0.51
CA ILE A 11 14.93 -1.93 -0.55
C ILE A 11 15.94 -1.31 0.43
N GLY A 12 16.09 0.02 0.41
CA GLY A 12 17.00 0.72 1.31
C GLY A 12 16.62 0.53 2.78
N ALA A 13 15.32 0.66 3.10
CA ALA A 13 14.82 0.43 4.45
C ALA A 13 15.02 -1.02 4.90
N ALA A 14 14.75 -2.00 4.02
CA ALA A 14 14.94 -3.42 4.32
C ALA A 14 16.40 -3.75 4.58
N TRP A 15 17.33 -3.15 3.83
CA TRP A 15 18.76 -3.30 4.07
C TRP A 15 19.14 -2.75 5.45
N CYS A 16 18.70 -1.53 5.81
CA CYS A 16 18.98 -0.97 7.14
C CYS A 16 18.40 -1.85 8.27
N GLU A 17 17.16 -2.32 8.14
CA GLU A 17 16.52 -3.18 9.15
C GLU A 17 17.28 -4.49 9.34
N ARG A 18 17.78 -5.09 8.25
CA ARG A 18 18.62 -6.30 8.32
C ARG A 18 19.91 -6.04 9.08
N VAL A 19 20.64 -4.99 8.72
CA VAL A 19 21.88 -4.60 9.42
C VAL A 19 21.62 -4.36 10.91
N ASP A 20 20.53 -3.70 11.25
CA ASP A 20 20.12 -3.46 12.64
C ASP A 20 19.80 -4.75 13.40
N LEU A 21 19.07 -5.68 12.78
CA LEU A 21 18.73 -6.98 13.36
C LEU A 21 19.97 -7.85 13.55
N GLU A 22 20.88 -7.85 12.58
CA GLU A 22 22.16 -8.55 12.62
C GLU A 22 23.06 -8.01 13.75
N ALA A 23 23.14 -6.68 13.89
CA ALA A 23 23.94 -6.03 14.91
C ALA A 23 23.42 -6.25 16.35
N ARG A 24 22.10 -6.31 16.54
CA ARG A 24 21.48 -6.46 17.88
C ARG A 24 21.52 -7.88 18.43
N ARG A 25 21.60 -8.91 17.58
CA ARG A 25 21.54 -10.34 17.99
C ARG A 25 22.56 -11.22 17.27
N PRO A 26 23.87 -10.97 17.46
CA PRO A 26 24.90 -11.79 16.83
C PRO A 26 24.78 -13.26 17.27
N GLY A 27 24.59 -14.17 16.31
CA GLY A 27 24.57 -15.62 16.53
C GLY A 27 23.19 -16.31 16.50
N GLU A 28 22.08 -15.57 16.36
CA GLU A 28 20.76 -16.15 16.04
C GLU A 28 20.62 -16.41 14.52
N ILE A 29 19.68 -17.28 14.11
CA ILE A 29 19.34 -17.45 12.68
C ILE A 29 18.65 -16.17 12.20
N HIS A 30 19.43 -15.21 11.70
CA HIS A 30 18.94 -13.91 11.26
C HIS A 30 17.84 -14.02 10.20
N ALA A 31 17.87 -15.06 9.37
CA ALA A 31 16.83 -15.32 8.38
C ALA A 31 15.43 -15.45 9.00
N ASP A 32 15.28 -16.16 10.12
CA ASP A 32 13.97 -16.37 10.75
C ASP A 32 13.41 -15.08 11.35
N LEU A 33 14.28 -14.24 11.94
CA LEU A 33 13.89 -12.92 12.46
C LEU A 33 13.44 -12.00 11.32
N ILE A 34 14.19 -11.98 10.22
CA ILE A 34 13.90 -11.14 9.05
C ILE A 34 12.58 -11.60 8.40
N LEU A 35 12.39 -12.91 8.24
CA LEU A 35 11.16 -13.47 7.68
C LEU A 35 9.97 -13.28 8.62
N GLY A 36 10.15 -13.39 9.93
CA GLY A 36 9.14 -13.04 10.93
C GLY A 36 8.71 -11.58 10.80
N LYS A 37 9.66 -10.66 10.63
CA LYS A 37 9.36 -9.24 10.40
C LYS A 37 8.64 -9.01 9.07
N ALA A 38 9.06 -9.69 8.01
CA ALA A 38 8.40 -9.62 6.72
C ALA A 38 6.94 -10.09 6.82
N ALA A 39 6.69 -11.18 7.56
CA ALA A 39 5.35 -11.70 7.80
C ALA A 39 4.47 -10.70 8.57
N GLU A 40 4.98 -10.06 9.63
CA GLU A 40 4.26 -8.99 10.34
C GLU A 40 3.84 -7.86 9.39
N LEU A 41 4.75 -7.42 8.52
CA LEU A 41 4.50 -6.37 7.55
C LEU A 41 3.48 -6.78 6.48
N ALA A 42 3.45 -8.07 6.10
CA ALA A 42 2.48 -8.61 5.14
C ALA A 42 1.02 -8.52 5.65
N PHE A 43 0.80 -8.45 6.97
CA PHE A 43 -0.52 -8.20 7.55
C PHE A 43 -0.94 -6.73 7.55
N SER A 44 -0.04 -5.79 7.25
CA SER A 44 -0.35 -4.36 7.19
C SER A 44 -1.00 -4.00 5.85
N PRO A 45 -2.19 -3.37 5.83
CA PRO A 45 -2.82 -2.90 4.59
C PRO A 45 -2.17 -1.63 4.02
N ILE A 46 -0.96 -1.25 4.44
CA ILE A 46 -0.25 -0.08 3.91
C ILE A 46 0.68 -0.54 2.78
N GLY A 47 0.55 0.05 1.59
CA GLY A 47 1.32 -0.36 0.41
C GLY A 47 2.84 -0.35 0.61
N ARG A 48 3.38 0.63 1.34
CA ARG A 48 4.82 0.69 1.67
C ARG A 48 5.28 -0.46 2.58
N ASP A 49 4.42 -0.97 3.47
CA ASP A 49 4.76 -2.12 4.31
C ASP A 49 4.78 -3.41 3.49
N GLN A 50 3.91 -3.53 2.50
CA GLN A 50 3.92 -4.64 1.55
C GLN A 50 5.20 -4.68 0.72
N LEU A 51 5.67 -3.52 0.24
CA LEU A 51 6.96 -3.42 -0.46
C LEU A 51 8.14 -3.77 0.46
N MET A 52 8.10 -3.31 1.71
CA MET A 52 9.13 -3.62 2.71
C MET A 52 9.16 -5.11 3.03
N SER A 53 7.99 -5.74 3.23
CA SER A 53 7.84 -7.18 3.44
C SER A 53 8.49 -7.96 2.29
N LEU A 54 8.12 -7.63 1.05
CA LEU A 54 8.69 -8.26 -0.14
C LEU A 54 10.22 -8.04 -0.26
N ALA A 55 10.72 -6.85 0.09
CA ALA A 55 12.14 -6.54 0.04
C ALA A 55 12.94 -7.34 1.08
N LEU A 56 12.39 -7.54 2.28
CA LEU A 56 12.99 -8.40 3.31
C LEU A 56 13.00 -9.86 2.87
N GLU A 57 11.89 -10.39 2.34
CA GLU A 57 11.82 -11.78 1.83
C GLU A 57 12.83 -12.03 0.71
N LYS A 58 12.87 -11.14 -0.30
CA LYS A 58 13.84 -11.23 -1.40
C LYS A 58 15.27 -11.12 -0.89
N GLY A 59 15.52 -10.23 0.07
CA GLY A 59 16.84 -10.05 0.66
C GLY A 59 17.38 -11.30 1.35
N VAL A 60 16.52 -12.12 1.94
CA VAL A 60 16.90 -13.40 2.57
C VAL A 60 17.13 -14.50 1.54
N ARG A 61 16.27 -14.58 0.51
CA ARG A 61 16.34 -15.64 -0.50
C ARG A 61 17.47 -15.42 -1.50
N ASP A 62 17.62 -14.17 -1.98
CA ASP A 62 18.50 -13.81 -3.09
C ASP A 62 19.28 -12.51 -2.79
N ALA A 63 20.12 -12.57 -1.75
CA ALA A 63 20.94 -11.44 -1.35
C ALA A 63 21.87 -10.99 -2.49
N GLY A 64 21.57 -9.83 -3.10
CA GLY A 64 22.38 -9.24 -4.17
C GLY A 64 21.88 -9.51 -5.59
N SER A 65 20.69 -10.10 -5.77
CA SER A 65 20.09 -10.23 -7.10
C SER A 65 19.83 -8.84 -7.72
N PRO A 66 20.20 -8.62 -9.01
CA PRO A 66 19.90 -7.38 -9.72
C PRO A 66 18.44 -7.27 -10.15
N GLU A 67 17.61 -8.28 -9.86
CA GLU A 67 16.20 -8.28 -10.26
C GLU A 67 15.42 -7.15 -9.57
N PRO A 68 14.51 -6.50 -10.31
CA PRO A 68 13.67 -5.47 -9.73
C PRO A 68 12.77 -6.04 -8.63
N LEU A 69 12.45 -5.22 -7.62
CA LEU A 69 11.56 -5.65 -6.54
C LEU A 69 10.21 -6.13 -7.08
N LEU A 70 9.67 -5.38 -8.06
CA LEU A 70 8.45 -5.71 -8.79
C LEU A 70 8.68 -5.57 -10.30
N GLU A 71 8.26 -6.58 -11.06
CA GLU A 71 8.20 -6.49 -12.51
C GLU A 71 6.90 -5.78 -12.93
N THR A 72 7.05 -4.63 -13.61
CA THR A 72 5.91 -3.81 -14.06
C THR A 72 5.67 -3.89 -15.57
N SER A 73 6.59 -4.51 -16.31
CA SER A 73 6.66 -4.51 -17.77
C SER A 73 5.75 -5.54 -18.45
N ALA A 74 5.32 -6.58 -17.74
CA ALA A 74 4.32 -7.54 -18.22
C ALA A 74 3.04 -7.42 -17.39
N LEU A 75 1.87 -7.42 -18.04
CA LEU A 75 0.59 -7.55 -17.35
C LEU A 75 0.52 -8.95 -16.72
N PRO A 76 0.60 -9.08 -15.38
CA PRO A 76 0.54 -10.36 -14.74
C PRO A 76 -0.85 -10.98 -14.94
N VAL A 77 -0.88 -12.15 -15.58
CA VAL A 77 -2.10 -12.94 -15.85
C VAL A 77 -2.88 -13.26 -14.58
N GLU A 78 -2.22 -13.20 -13.41
CA GLU A 78 -2.79 -13.48 -12.10
C GLU A 78 -3.65 -12.33 -11.52
N ARG A 79 -3.49 -11.07 -11.98
CA ARG A 79 -4.22 -9.93 -11.39
C ARG A 79 -5.75 -10.09 -11.44
N PRO A 80 -6.37 -10.55 -12.56
CA PRO A 80 -7.81 -10.79 -12.60
C PRO A 80 -8.26 -11.91 -11.65
N VAL A 81 -7.42 -12.94 -11.46
CA VAL A 81 -7.71 -14.05 -10.53
C VAL A 81 -7.73 -13.54 -9.10
N ILE A 82 -6.71 -12.75 -8.72
CA ILE A 82 -6.64 -12.11 -7.39
C ILE A 82 -7.83 -11.18 -7.18
N ALA A 83 -8.14 -10.32 -8.16
CA ALA A 83 -9.29 -9.43 -8.10
C ALA A 83 -10.60 -10.20 -7.84
N LYS A 84 -10.83 -11.28 -8.58
CA LYS A 84 -12.00 -12.14 -8.40
C LYS A 84 -12.08 -12.74 -6.99
N ARG A 85 -10.96 -13.14 -6.39
CA ARG A 85 -10.94 -13.64 -5.00
C ARG A 85 -11.25 -12.54 -4.01
N VAL A 86 -10.59 -11.40 -4.11
CA VAL A 86 -10.78 -10.23 -3.22
C VAL A 86 -12.24 -9.76 -3.25
N PHE A 87 -12.86 -9.64 -4.42
CA PHE A 87 -14.26 -9.21 -4.53
C PHE A 87 -15.29 -10.18 -3.93
N ARG A 88 -14.92 -11.45 -3.65
CA ARG A 88 -15.81 -12.39 -2.96
C ARG A 88 -15.94 -12.10 -1.46
N HIS A 89 -15.04 -11.32 -0.88
CA HIS A 89 -14.99 -11.03 0.56
C HIS A 89 -15.78 -9.78 0.98
N ALA A 90 -16.53 -9.12 0.07
CA ALA A 90 -17.31 -7.93 0.40
C ALA A 90 -18.55 -8.24 1.29
N PRO A 91 -18.96 -7.36 2.23
CA PRO A 91 -18.53 -5.96 2.40
C PRO A 91 -17.49 -5.72 3.52
N HIS A 92 -16.51 -4.86 3.24
CA HIS A 92 -15.57 -4.34 4.24
C HIS A 92 -16.21 -3.21 5.06
N ARG A 93 -15.92 -3.13 6.36
CA ARG A 93 -16.55 -2.14 7.25
C ARG A 93 -15.97 -0.75 7.01
N THR A 94 -16.84 0.23 6.79
CA THR A 94 -16.44 1.62 6.55
C THR A 94 -15.59 2.19 7.70
N SER A 95 -15.92 1.85 8.95
CA SER A 95 -15.16 2.29 10.13
C SER A 95 -13.73 1.74 10.17
N GLU A 96 -13.49 0.52 9.71
CA GLU A 96 -12.15 -0.08 9.62
C GLU A 96 -11.31 0.63 8.56
N THR A 97 -11.95 1.00 7.44
CA THR A 97 -11.32 1.77 6.36
C THR A 97 -10.95 3.18 6.82
N GLU A 98 -11.85 3.86 7.54
CA GLU A 98 -11.59 5.20 8.09
C GLU A 98 -10.45 5.19 9.12
N ALA A 99 -10.44 4.20 10.02
CA ALA A 99 -9.35 4.01 10.97
C ALA A 99 -8.00 3.75 10.26
N LEU A 100 -8.00 3.03 9.13
CA LEU A 100 -6.80 2.87 8.31
C LEU A 100 -6.33 4.20 7.70
N VAL A 101 -7.24 5.03 7.18
CA VAL A 101 -6.89 6.35 6.64
C VAL A 101 -6.23 7.24 7.70
N VAL A 102 -6.79 7.27 8.91
CA VAL A 102 -6.20 8.02 10.03
C VAL A 102 -4.79 7.52 10.35
N ARG A 103 -4.58 6.21 10.43
CA ARG A 103 -3.24 5.63 10.68
C ARG A 103 -2.23 6.00 9.59
N ILE A 104 -2.66 6.02 8.32
CA ILE A 104 -1.81 6.43 7.19
C ILE A 104 -1.44 7.91 7.31
N GLU A 105 -2.42 8.78 7.57
CA GLU A 105 -2.21 10.21 7.75
C GLU A 105 -1.23 10.50 8.90
N GLU A 106 -1.46 9.91 10.08
CA GLU A 106 -0.58 10.04 11.24
C GLU A 106 0.85 9.56 10.95
N ARG A 107 1.00 8.47 10.21
CA ARG A 107 2.31 7.95 9.81
C ARG A 107 3.04 8.94 8.88
N ILE A 108 2.35 9.50 7.91
CA ILE A 108 2.93 10.50 7.00
C ILE A 108 3.28 11.77 7.77
N ALA A 109 2.37 12.27 8.61
CA ALA A 109 2.57 13.47 9.42
C ALA A 109 3.80 13.33 10.34
N ARG A 110 3.97 12.16 10.99
CA ARG A 110 5.18 11.86 11.77
C ARG A 110 6.46 11.94 10.94
N ARG A 111 6.46 11.42 9.71
CA ARG A 111 7.63 11.44 8.81
C ARG A 111 7.95 12.82 8.26
N LEU A 112 6.95 13.68 8.08
CA LEU A 112 7.16 15.03 7.53
C LEU A 112 7.79 15.99 8.56
N GLY A 113 7.78 15.66 9.85
CA GLY A 113 8.16 16.57 10.93
C GLY A 113 7.08 17.64 11.09
N ARG A 114 6.50 17.75 12.30
CA ARG A 114 5.16 18.31 12.53
C ARG A 114 4.85 19.68 11.89
N ASP A 115 5.84 20.54 11.60
CA ASP A 115 5.55 21.91 11.16
C ASP A 115 6.17 22.34 9.81
N THR A 116 7.37 21.91 9.43
CA THR A 116 8.06 22.48 8.25
C THR A 116 7.61 21.93 6.89
N ARG A 117 7.09 20.70 6.84
CA ARG A 117 6.72 20.03 5.57
C ARG A 117 5.26 19.56 5.54
N TYR A 118 4.44 19.99 6.50
CA TYR A 118 3.06 19.55 6.61
C TYR A 118 2.22 19.91 5.37
N HIS A 119 2.57 20.98 4.66
CA HIS A 119 1.98 21.34 3.37
C HIS A 119 2.09 20.25 2.29
N LEU A 120 3.02 19.28 2.43
CA LEU A 120 3.16 18.13 1.53
C LEU A 120 2.25 16.96 1.91
N LEU A 121 1.52 17.01 3.04
CA LEU A 121 0.66 15.93 3.52
C LEU A 121 -0.37 15.49 2.46
N PRO A 122 -1.12 16.38 1.79
CA PRO A 122 -2.09 15.95 0.77
C PRO A 122 -1.41 15.22 -0.41
N GLN A 123 -0.25 15.72 -0.85
CA GLN A 123 0.51 15.08 -1.92
C GLN A 123 0.99 13.69 -1.52
N ARG A 124 1.50 13.53 -0.29
CA ARG A 124 1.96 12.24 0.24
C ARG A 124 0.82 11.25 0.46
N MET A 125 -0.34 11.71 0.92
CA MET A 125 -1.54 10.86 1.03
C MET A 125 -2.04 10.41 -0.36
N ARG A 126 -2.00 11.30 -1.36
CA ARG A 126 -2.32 10.93 -2.75
C ARG A 126 -1.37 9.87 -3.30
N GLN A 127 -0.08 9.95 -2.96
CA GLN A 127 0.90 8.91 -3.32
C GLN A 127 0.59 7.57 -2.64
N GLU A 128 0.14 7.55 -1.38
CA GLU A 128 -0.29 6.29 -0.73
C GLU A 128 -1.54 5.70 -1.38
N ALA A 129 -2.52 6.53 -1.76
CA ALA A 129 -3.71 6.06 -2.46
C ALA A 129 -3.35 5.39 -3.78
N ALA A 130 -2.52 6.06 -4.60
CA ALA A 130 -2.01 5.51 -5.85
C ALA A 130 -1.21 4.22 -5.63
N LEU A 131 -0.40 4.16 -4.57
CA LEU A 131 0.37 2.96 -4.26
C LEU A 131 -0.54 1.78 -3.88
N GLN A 132 -1.56 1.99 -3.08
CA GLN A 132 -2.53 0.95 -2.74
C GLN A 132 -3.30 0.47 -3.97
N GLU A 133 -3.73 1.39 -4.84
CA GLU A 133 -4.38 1.08 -6.10
C GLU A 133 -3.49 0.25 -7.04
N ILE A 134 -2.18 0.53 -7.07
CA ILE A 134 -1.21 -0.22 -7.87
C ILE A 134 -0.91 -1.61 -7.29
N LEU A 135 -0.95 -1.77 -5.96
CA LEU A 135 -0.42 -2.97 -5.29
C LEU A 135 -1.48 -4.00 -4.90
N TRP A 136 -2.73 -3.61 -4.63
CA TRP A 136 -3.72 -4.49 -4.00
C TRP A 136 -3.96 -5.82 -4.75
N ASN A 137 -3.87 -5.82 -6.08
CA ASN A 137 -4.01 -7.04 -6.91
C ASN A 137 -2.70 -7.50 -7.56
N HIS A 138 -1.55 -6.97 -7.13
CA HIS A 138 -0.26 -7.37 -7.68
C HIS A 138 0.13 -8.76 -7.13
N PRO A 139 0.54 -9.73 -7.98
CA PRO A 139 0.81 -11.10 -7.54
C PRO A 139 2.01 -11.23 -6.61
N ALA A 140 3.09 -10.49 -6.88
CA ALA A 140 4.29 -10.50 -6.04
C ALA A 140 4.07 -9.90 -4.63
N ILE A 141 2.91 -9.33 -4.33
CA ILE A 141 2.63 -8.77 -3.00
C ILE A 141 2.20 -9.90 -2.05
N PRO A 142 2.81 -10.03 -0.85
CA PRO A 142 2.54 -11.17 0.04
C PRO A 142 1.19 -11.09 0.78
N ALA A 143 0.48 -9.95 0.71
CA ALA A 143 -0.81 -9.75 1.36
C ALA A 143 -1.85 -10.85 1.05
N GLY A 144 -2.58 -11.27 2.10
CA GLY A 144 -3.80 -12.07 1.98
C GLY A 144 -4.98 -11.28 1.41
N ASP A 145 -6.04 -11.98 1.00
CA ASP A 145 -7.19 -11.37 0.32
C ASP A 145 -7.88 -10.26 1.16
N ASP A 146 -7.97 -10.42 2.49
CA ASP A 146 -8.57 -9.40 3.38
C ASP A 146 -7.72 -8.13 3.45
N VAL A 147 -6.40 -8.27 3.52
CA VAL A 147 -5.46 -7.14 3.52
C VAL A 147 -5.52 -6.41 2.18
N ARG A 148 -5.60 -7.16 1.07
CA ARG A 148 -5.79 -6.62 -0.28
C ARG A 148 -7.14 -5.90 -0.42
N LEU A 149 -8.19 -6.42 0.19
CA LEU A 149 -9.49 -5.76 0.23
C LEU A 149 -9.42 -4.43 0.99
N ALA A 150 -8.82 -4.43 2.18
CA ALA A 150 -8.61 -3.20 2.96
C ALA A 150 -7.78 -2.17 2.17
N MET A 151 -6.75 -2.62 1.46
CA MET A 151 -5.95 -1.76 0.58
C MET A 151 -6.82 -1.07 -0.48
N LEU A 152 -7.60 -1.86 -1.22
CA LEU A 152 -8.50 -1.39 -2.26
C LEU A 152 -9.57 -0.44 -1.70
N CYS A 153 -10.22 -0.81 -0.61
CA CYS A 153 -11.28 -0.03 0.00
C CYS A 153 -10.80 1.31 0.57
N SER A 154 -9.53 1.42 0.96
CA SER A 154 -8.99 2.67 1.49
C SER A 154 -8.72 3.73 0.43
N VAL A 155 -8.54 3.35 -0.85
CA VAL A 155 -8.23 4.27 -1.96
C VAL A 155 -9.23 5.43 -2.04
N PRO A 156 -10.56 5.22 -2.14
CA PRO A 156 -11.51 6.32 -2.20
C PRO A 156 -11.47 7.21 -0.95
N LYS A 157 -11.35 6.61 0.25
CA LYS A 157 -11.29 7.35 1.52
C LYS A 157 -10.03 8.19 1.68
N LEU A 158 -8.90 7.73 1.16
CA LEU A 158 -7.68 8.53 1.10
C LEU A 158 -7.84 9.72 0.17
N LEU A 159 -8.49 9.55 -0.99
CA LEU A 159 -8.73 10.63 -1.92
C LEU A 159 -9.70 11.68 -1.36
N GLU A 160 -10.79 11.25 -0.71
CA GLU A 160 -11.70 12.14 0.04
C GLU A 160 -10.92 12.95 1.10
N ARG A 161 -10.01 12.30 1.83
CA ARG A 161 -9.20 12.98 2.84
C ARG A 161 -8.20 13.96 2.23
N VAL A 162 -7.59 13.61 1.10
CA VAL A 162 -6.70 14.52 0.35
C VAL A 162 -7.42 15.79 -0.08
N GLU A 163 -8.66 15.67 -0.55
CA GLU A 163 -9.49 16.83 -0.92
C GLU A 163 -9.77 17.70 0.31
N ALA A 164 -10.22 17.10 1.40
CA ALA A 164 -10.46 17.82 2.66
C ALA A 164 -9.21 18.58 3.18
N LEU A 165 -8.01 18.01 3.00
CA LEU A 165 -6.75 18.64 3.41
C LEU A 165 -6.25 19.70 2.43
N SER A 166 -6.63 19.64 1.15
CA SER A 166 -6.14 20.59 0.14
C SER A 166 -6.90 21.91 0.15
N GLY A 167 -7.95 22.03 0.96
CA GLY A 167 -8.85 23.21 0.97
C GLY A 167 -9.74 23.31 -0.27
N ASP A 168 -9.50 22.47 -1.27
CA ASP A 168 -10.41 22.21 -2.37
C ASP A 168 -11.56 21.37 -1.84
N TRP A 169 -12.69 22.00 -1.52
CA TRP A 169 -13.94 21.26 -1.35
C TRP A 169 -14.57 21.02 -2.73
N PRO A 170 -14.65 19.78 -3.26
CA PRO A 170 -15.16 19.60 -4.60
C PRO A 170 -16.29 18.56 -4.60
N TRP A 171 -17.50 19.08 -4.64
CA TRP A 171 -18.75 18.48 -5.17
C TRP A 171 -18.60 17.79 -6.56
N ARG A 172 -17.38 17.61 -7.08
CA ARG A 172 -17.05 17.02 -8.38
C ARG A 172 -16.76 15.52 -8.35
N LEU A 173 -16.51 14.90 -7.18
CA LEU A 173 -16.38 13.43 -7.11
C LEU A 173 -17.73 12.69 -6.94
N LEU A 174 -18.76 13.36 -6.43
CA LEU A 174 -20.10 12.77 -6.33
C LEU A 174 -20.76 12.54 -7.70
N THR A 175 -20.37 13.28 -8.74
CA THR A 175 -21.03 13.19 -10.06
C THR A 175 -20.40 12.17 -11.00
N ARG A 176 -19.20 11.64 -10.71
CA ARG A 176 -18.52 10.67 -11.60
C ARG A 176 -18.76 9.21 -11.24
N TRP A 177 -19.26 8.92 -10.03
CA TRP A 177 -19.61 7.56 -9.60
C TRP A 177 -21.13 7.28 -9.54
N LEU A 178 -22.00 8.30 -9.68
CA LEU A 178 -23.46 8.15 -9.48
C LEU A 178 -24.38 8.30 -10.72
N ALA A 179 -23.90 8.38 -11.96
CA ALA A 179 -24.79 8.23 -13.12
C ALA A 179 -24.07 7.77 -14.41
N PRO A 180 -24.68 6.89 -15.23
CA PRO A 180 -26.12 6.67 -15.33
C PRO A 180 -26.58 5.22 -15.07
N PHE A 181 -27.37 5.03 -14.01
CA PHE A 181 -28.34 3.92 -13.90
C PHE A 181 -29.80 4.42 -14.01
N VAL A 182 -30.03 5.55 -14.68
CA VAL A 182 -31.38 6.07 -14.93
C VAL A 182 -31.57 6.29 -16.43
N GLY A 183 -32.44 5.46 -17.01
CA GLY A 183 -33.24 5.83 -18.19
C GLY A 183 -32.88 5.16 -19.53
N ARG A 184 -33.27 3.90 -19.72
CA ARG A 184 -33.82 3.41 -21.00
C ARG A 184 -34.67 2.15 -20.75
N GLY A 185 -35.99 2.31 -20.87
CA GLY A 185 -36.94 1.20 -20.76
C GLY A 185 -38.37 1.63 -20.47
N ALA A 186 -38.89 2.63 -21.19
CA ALA A 186 -40.33 2.87 -21.29
C ALA A 186 -40.64 3.23 -22.75
N SER A 187 -41.06 2.20 -23.48
CA SER A 187 -41.86 2.16 -24.73
C SER A 187 -41.60 0.82 -25.38
#